data_AF-A0A9E5UNQ8-F1
#
_entry.id   AF-A0A9E5UNQ8-F1
#
_cell.length_a   1.000
_cell.length_b   1.000
_cell.length_c   1.000
_cell.angle_alpha   90.00
_cell.angle_beta   90.00
_cell.angle_gamma   90.00
#
_symmetry.space_group_name_H-M   'P 1'
#
loop_
_entity.id
_entity.type
_entity.pdbx_description
1 polymer ?
#
loop_
_entity_poly.entity_id
_entity_poly.type
_entity_poly.pdbx_seq_one_letter_code
_entity_poly.pdbx_strand_id
1 'polypeptide(L)'
;MLNQGAEYALEVARKGYAFKSITFNYTEGKDIQPLEFNIALEPIAKGTVFRLNNIFFDYNRFELDEKSRTELNELVRFMQENPEVKGEISGHTDNVGDDEANLRLSLNRAKSVYDFLVQAGIAPERLKYQGYGEKTTCCHQRYRRRKGAKSPH
;
A
#
# COMPACT_ATOMS: atom_id res chain seq x y z
N MET A 1 18.08 -14.58 -16.82
CA MET A 1 17.77 -13.81 -18.05
C MET A 1 16.28 -13.55 -18.02
N LEU A 2 15.86 -12.30 -18.26
CA LEU A 2 14.44 -11.95 -18.37
C LEU A 2 14.01 -12.10 -19.84
N ASN A 3 12.86 -12.70 -20.06
CA ASN A 3 12.25 -12.88 -21.38
C ASN A 3 11.63 -11.55 -21.83
N GLN A 4 11.82 -11.21 -23.11
CA GLN A 4 11.26 -9.99 -23.67
C GLN A 4 9.74 -10.09 -23.83
N GLY A 5 9.05 -8.95 -23.73
CA GLY A 5 7.59 -8.85 -23.87
C GLY A 5 6.81 -9.22 -22.61
N ALA A 6 7.46 -9.35 -21.46
CA ALA A 6 6.84 -9.70 -20.19
C ALA A 6 6.90 -8.53 -19.18
N GLU A 7 5.90 -8.51 -18.31
CA GLU A 7 5.84 -7.63 -17.14
C GLU A 7 6.50 -8.35 -15.96
N TYR A 8 7.40 -7.65 -15.27
CA TYR A 8 8.16 -8.18 -14.16
C TYR A 8 7.84 -7.41 -12.88
N ALA A 9 7.75 -8.14 -11.76
CA ALA A 9 7.73 -7.57 -10.42
C ALA A 9 9.02 -7.95 -9.70
N LEU A 10 9.70 -6.95 -9.13
CA LEU A 10 10.87 -7.12 -8.28
C LEU A 10 10.49 -6.78 -6.85
N GLU A 11 10.63 -7.75 -5.97
CA GLU A 11 10.42 -7.60 -4.54
C GLU A 11 11.76 -7.58 -3.81
N VAL A 12 12.01 -6.52 -3.06
CA VAL A 12 13.20 -6.39 -2.23
C VAL A 12 12.78 -6.28 -0.77
N ALA A 13 13.14 -7.30 0.00
CA ALA A 13 12.91 -7.36 1.44
C ALA A 13 14.22 -7.56 2.19
N ARG A 14 14.38 -6.85 3.31
CA ARG A 14 15.50 -7.03 4.23
C ARG A 14 14.97 -6.91 5.65
N LYS A 15 15.37 -7.83 6.54
CA LYS A 15 14.98 -7.80 7.96
C LYS A 15 15.29 -6.42 8.57
N GLY A 16 14.29 -5.81 9.22
CA GLY A 16 14.40 -4.48 9.82
C GLY A 16 14.19 -3.30 8.85
N TYR A 17 13.91 -3.57 7.58
CA TYR A 17 13.62 -2.57 6.56
C TYR A 17 12.24 -2.79 5.93
N ALA A 18 11.65 -1.70 5.44
CA ALA A 18 10.44 -1.76 4.65
C ALA A 18 10.69 -2.50 3.33
N PHE A 19 9.83 -3.46 3.01
CA PHE A 19 9.89 -4.13 1.72
C PHE A 19 9.42 -3.18 0.61
N LYS A 20 9.95 -3.36 -0.60
CA LYS A 20 9.61 -2.54 -1.76
C LYS A 20 9.33 -3.44 -2.96
N SER A 21 8.16 -3.24 -3.56
CA SER A 21 7.70 -3.92 -4.77
C SER A 21 7.73 -2.94 -5.94
N ILE A 22 8.47 -3.29 -6.99
CA ILE A 22 8.67 -2.49 -8.21
C ILE A 22 8.21 -3.31 -9.41
N THR A 23 7.26 -2.77 -10.16
CA THR A 23 6.77 -3.39 -11.41
C THR A 23 7.37 -2.67 -12.61
N PHE A 24 7.90 -3.40 -13.57
CA PHE A 24 8.45 -2.85 -14.80
C PHE A 24 8.11 -3.72 -16.00
N ASN A 25 7.78 -3.04 -17.11
CA ASN A 25 7.54 -3.69 -18.40
C ASN A 25 8.86 -3.81 -19.15
N TYR A 26 9.23 -5.03 -19.53
CA TYR A 26 10.41 -5.31 -20.34
C TYR A 26 9.97 -5.60 -21.78
N THR A 27 9.54 -4.56 -22.49
CA THR A 27 9.10 -4.64 -23.89
C THR A 27 10.27 -4.63 -24.86
N GLU A 28 10.13 -5.37 -25.97
CA GLU A 28 11.13 -5.45 -27.05
C GLU A 28 11.52 -4.07 -27.60
N GLY A 29 12.82 -3.85 -27.80
CA GLY A 29 13.31 -2.77 -28.64
C GLY A 29 13.56 -1.44 -27.95
N LYS A 30 14.51 -1.40 -27.01
CA LYS A 30 15.61 -0.42 -26.87
C LYS A 30 16.36 -0.72 -25.59
N ASP A 31 17.68 -0.64 -25.67
CA ASP A 31 18.65 -0.88 -24.60
C ASP A 31 18.90 -2.35 -24.20
N ILE A 32 19.95 -2.89 -24.82
CA ILE A 32 20.74 -4.05 -24.36
C ILE A 32 21.54 -3.70 -23.08
N GLN A 33 21.20 -2.60 -22.40
CA GLN A 33 21.92 -2.13 -21.22
C GLN A 33 21.43 -2.89 -19.99
N PRO A 34 22.32 -3.22 -19.04
CA PRO A 34 21.93 -3.77 -17.76
C PRO A 34 20.92 -2.82 -17.10
N LEU A 35 19.75 -3.36 -16.75
CA LEU A 35 18.77 -2.61 -16.00
C LEU A 35 19.22 -2.54 -14.52
N GLU A 36 19.86 -1.43 -14.16
CA GLU A 36 20.31 -1.19 -12.79
C GLU A 36 19.23 -0.49 -11.96
N PHE A 37 18.78 -1.15 -10.88
CA PHE A 37 17.85 -0.56 -9.92
C PHE A 37 18.56 -0.25 -8.60
N ASN A 38 18.71 1.04 -8.29
CA ASN A 38 19.14 1.48 -6.98
C ASN A 38 17.94 1.63 -6.05
N ILE A 39 17.70 0.60 -5.23
CA ILE A 39 16.52 0.51 -4.37
C ILE A 39 16.92 0.90 -2.95
N ALA A 40 16.64 2.15 -2.57
CA ALA A 40 16.76 2.59 -1.19
C ALA A 40 15.67 1.92 -0.34
N LEU A 41 16.09 1.16 0.67
CA LEU A 41 15.20 0.58 1.67
C LEU A 41 15.17 1.48 2.90
N GLU A 42 13.98 1.80 3.38
CA GLU A 42 13.79 2.59 4.60
C GLU A 42 13.76 1.65 5.80
N PRO A 43 14.49 1.92 6.90
CA PRO A 43 14.36 1.13 8.12
C PRO A 43 12.92 1.23 8.66
N ILE A 44 12.43 0.15 9.27
CA ILE A 44 11.10 0.13 9.88
C ILE A 44 11.13 1.05 11.09
N ALA A 45 10.52 2.23 10.96
CA ALA A 45 10.40 3.21 12.02
C ALA A 45 8.95 3.68 12.15
N LYS A 46 8.64 4.32 13.27
CA LYS A 46 7.30 4.88 13.48
C LYS A 46 7.03 5.96 12.43
N GLY A 47 6.03 5.74 11.59
CA GLY A 47 5.65 6.65 10.51
C GLY A 47 6.17 6.25 9.12
N THR A 48 6.87 5.12 8.98
CA THR A 48 7.20 4.55 7.66
C THR A 48 5.90 4.20 6.93
N VAL A 49 5.78 4.66 5.69
CA VAL A 49 4.61 4.41 4.85
C VAL A 49 4.94 3.31 3.84
N PHE A 50 4.17 2.23 3.89
CA PHE A 50 4.28 1.13 2.93
C PHE A 50 3.26 1.36 1.82
N ARG A 51 3.75 1.53 0.59
CA ARG A 51 2.88 1.60 -0.59
C ARG A 51 2.88 0.26 -1.30
N LEU A 52 1.72 -0.39 -1.30
CA LEU A 52 1.45 -1.58 -2.10
C LEU A 52 1.00 -1.10 -3.48
N ASN A 53 1.83 -1.32 -4.50
CA ASN A 53 1.53 -0.85 -5.86
C ASN A 53 0.75 -1.89 -6.68
N ASN A 54 0.72 -3.15 -6.25
CA ASN A 54 0.15 -4.28 -7.00
C ASN A 54 -1.17 -4.78 -6.40
N ILE A 55 -2.00 -3.88 -5.88
CA ILE A 55 -3.35 -4.22 -5.40
C ILE A 55 -4.38 -3.75 -6.43
N PHE A 56 -4.83 -4.71 -7.23
CA PHE A 56 -5.88 -4.54 -8.24
C PHE A 56 -7.25 -4.91 -7.68
N PHE A 57 -8.24 -4.11 -8.07
CA PHE A 57 -9.66 -4.32 -7.80
C PHE A 57 -10.42 -4.18 -9.12
N ASP A 58 -11.44 -5.02 -9.32
CA ASP A 58 -12.33 -4.90 -10.47
C ASP A 58 -13.11 -3.56 -10.46
N TYR A 59 -13.55 -3.11 -11.65
CA TYR A 59 -14.30 -1.86 -11.80
C TYR A 59 -15.55 -1.85 -10.93
N ASN A 60 -15.66 -0.83 -10.07
CA ASN A 60 -16.72 -0.68 -9.07
C ASN A 60 -16.88 -1.86 -8.09
N ARG A 61 -15.83 -2.67 -7.91
CA ARG A 61 -15.77 -3.74 -6.93
C ARG A 61 -14.69 -3.47 -5.87
N PHE A 62 -14.85 -4.18 -4.77
CA PHE A 62 -13.91 -4.23 -3.64
C PHE A 62 -13.40 -5.66 -3.41
N GLU A 63 -13.71 -6.59 -4.32
CA GLU A 63 -13.15 -7.93 -4.33
C GLU A 63 -11.69 -7.86 -4.81
N LEU A 64 -10.81 -8.56 -4.10
CA LEU A 64 -9.39 -8.62 -4.41
C LEU A 64 -9.16 -9.60 -5.56
N ASP A 65 -8.52 -9.11 -6.63
CA ASP A 65 -8.03 -9.95 -7.73
C ASP A 65 -7.03 -10.98 -7.19
N GLU A 66 -6.96 -12.16 -7.81
CA GLU A 66 -5.96 -13.18 -7.49
C GLU A 66 -4.54 -12.64 -7.64
N LYS A 67 -4.28 -11.75 -8.60
CA LYS A 67 -2.98 -11.08 -8.75
C LYS A 67 -2.60 -10.28 -7.51
N SER A 68 -3.58 -9.64 -6.86
CA SER A 68 -3.39 -8.86 -5.63
C SER A 68 -3.09 -9.75 -4.43
N ARG A 69 -3.52 -11.02 -4.44
CA ARG A 69 -3.29 -11.94 -3.32
C ARG A 69 -1.82 -12.26 -3.14
N THR A 70 -1.03 -12.30 -4.20
CA THR A 70 0.42 -12.53 -4.12
C THR A 70 1.10 -11.43 -3.30
N GLU A 71 0.85 -10.16 -3.65
CA GLU A 71 1.41 -9.01 -2.93
C GLU A 71 0.89 -8.94 -1.47
N LEU A 72 -0.39 -9.28 -1.24
CA LEU A 72 -0.94 -9.32 0.11
C LEU A 72 -0.34 -10.45 0.96
N ASN A 73 -0.04 -11.60 0.38
CA ASN A 73 0.62 -12.70 1.09
C ASN A 73 2.04 -12.31 1.51
N GLU A 74 2.78 -11.57 0.68
CA GLU A 74 4.08 -11.03 1.07
C GLU A 74 3.97 -10.00 2.20
N LEU A 75 2.93 -9.15 2.18
CA LEU A 75 2.64 -8.27 3.31
C LEU A 75 2.34 -9.06 4.59
N VAL A 76 1.54 -10.14 4.50
CA VAL A 76 1.25 -11.02 5.65
C VAL A 76 2.56 -11.58 6.21
N ARG A 77 3.40 -12.15 5.35
CA ARG A 77 4.69 -12.70 5.74
C ARG A 77 5.56 -11.65 6.42
N PHE A 78 5.67 -10.45 5.85
CA PHE A 78 6.38 -9.32 6.45
C PHE A 78 5.84 -8.97 7.85
N MET A 79 4.52 -8.89 8.00
CA MET A 79 3.89 -8.56 9.29
C MET A 79 4.02 -9.67 10.33
N GLN A 80 4.12 -10.93 9.91
CA GLN A 80 4.40 -12.08 10.77
C GLN A 80 5.85 -12.10 11.23
N GLU A 81 6.81 -11.82 10.32
CA GLU A 81 8.23 -11.71 10.64
C GLU A 81 8.54 -10.51 11.56
N ASN A 82 7.68 -9.48 11.55
CA ASN A 82 7.84 -8.26 12.33
C ASN A 82 6.60 -8.00 13.24
N PRO A 83 6.46 -8.72 14.37
CA PRO A 83 5.25 -8.66 15.22
C PRO A 83 5.00 -7.29 15.87
N GLU A 84 6.02 -6.44 15.99
CA GLU A 84 5.90 -5.09 16.56
C GLU A 84 5.28 -4.07 15.58
N VAL A 85 5.22 -4.41 14.29
CA VAL A 85 4.70 -3.51 13.25
C VAL A 85 3.19 -3.36 13.40
N LYS A 86 2.74 -2.11 13.40
CA LYS A 86 1.32 -1.71 13.32
C LYS A 86 1.12 -0.88 12.05
N GLY A 87 0.02 -1.13 11.36
CA GLY A 87 -0.26 -0.53 10.06
C GLY A 87 -1.63 0.12 10.00
N GLU A 88 -1.75 1.17 9.19
CA GLU A 88 -3.01 1.73 8.72
C GLU A 88 -3.12 1.49 7.22
N ILE A 89 -4.24 0.92 6.78
CA ILE A 89 -4.57 0.63 5.40
C ILE A 89 -5.38 1.81 4.87
N SER A 90 -4.79 2.57 3.97
CA SER A 90 -5.42 3.75 3.37
C SER A 90 -5.96 3.40 1.98
N GLY A 91 -7.28 3.43 1.84
CA GLY A 91 -7.95 3.26 0.56
C GLY A 91 -8.14 4.60 -0.15
N HIS A 92 -7.74 4.66 -1.42
CA HIS A 92 -7.93 5.83 -2.29
C HIS A 92 -8.69 5.40 -3.55
N THR A 93 -9.53 6.28 -4.08
CA THR A 93 -10.25 6.09 -5.35
C THR A 93 -9.93 7.25 -6.29
N ASP A 94 -10.25 7.09 -7.57
CA ASP A 94 -10.16 8.18 -8.53
C ASP A 94 -11.29 9.21 -8.30
N ASN A 95 -11.10 10.42 -8.83
CA ASN A 95 -11.99 11.58 -8.68
C ASN A 95 -13.16 11.59 -9.68
N VAL A 96 -13.50 10.43 -10.24
CA VAL A 96 -14.56 10.31 -11.23
C VAL A 96 -15.78 9.71 -10.55
N GLY A 97 -16.85 10.48 -10.40
CA GLY A 97 -18.12 10.02 -9.83
C GLY A 97 -18.57 10.85 -8.62
N ASP A 98 -19.43 10.26 -7.81
CA ASP A 98 -20.00 10.87 -6.60
C ASP A 98 -19.04 10.72 -5.40
N ASP A 99 -18.79 11.80 -4.67
CA ASP A 99 -17.85 11.84 -3.53
C ASP A 99 -18.21 10.84 -2.43
N GLU A 100 -19.50 10.68 -2.14
CA GLU A 100 -19.98 9.76 -1.10
C GLU A 100 -19.82 8.31 -1.55
N ALA A 101 -20.11 8.02 -2.82
CA ALA A 101 -19.86 6.72 -3.43
C ALA A 101 -18.37 6.36 -3.41
N ASN A 102 -17.50 7.30 -3.78
CA ASN A 102 -16.05 7.15 -3.78
C ASN A 102 -15.48 6.93 -2.37
N LEU A 103 -15.98 7.67 -1.39
CA LEU A 103 -15.59 7.46 0.01
C LEU A 103 -15.97 6.05 0.48
N ARG A 104 -17.20 5.60 0.22
CA ARG A 104 -17.65 4.24 0.58
C ARG A 104 -16.85 3.17 -0.15
N LEU A 105 -16.56 3.35 -1.44
CA LEU A 105 -15.76 2.42 -2.23
C LEU A 105 -14.34 2.31 -1.68
N SER A 106 -13.71 3.44 -1.37
CA SER A 106 -12.36 3.48 -0.79
C SER A 106 -12.30 2.79 0.58
N LEU A 107 -13.31 3.00 1.42
CA LEU A 107 -13.42 2.36 2.73
C LEU A 107 -13.62 0.85 2.59
N ASN A 108 -14.49 0.41 1.69
CA ASN A 108 -14.74 -1.01 1.44
C ASN A 108 -13.49 -1.71 0.90
N ARG A 109 -12.72 -1.07 0.00
CA ARG A 109 -11.44 -1.62 -0.49
C ARG A 109 -10.42 -1.77 0.63
N ALA A 110 -10.27 -0.75 1.47
CA ALA A 110 -9.40 -0.80 2.63
C ALA A 110 -9.83 -1.90 3.62
N LYS A 111 -11.15 -2.06 3.81
CA LYS A 111 -11.73 -3.13 4.62
C LYS A 111 -11.48 -4.52 4.03
N SER A 112 -11.59 -4.71 2.72
CA SER A 112 -11.29 -6.00 2.09
C SER A 112 -9.84 -6.44 2.32
N VAL A 113 -8.89 -5.50 2.23
CA VAL A 113 -7.48 -5.76 2.55
C VAL A 113 -7.32 -6.09 4.04
N TYR A 114 -7.97 -5.33 4.92
CA TYR A 114 -7.97 -5.59 6.36
C TYR A 114 -8.48 -7.00 6.69
N ASP A 115 -9.65 -7.36 6.14
CA ASP A 115 -10.27 -8.66 6.37
C ASP A 115 -9.38 -9.79 5.88
N PHE A 116 -8.72 -9.62 4.73
CA PHE A 116 -7.74 -10.57 4.19
C PHE A 116 -6.56 -10.79 5.15
N LEU A 117 -5.95 -9.70 5.65
CA LEU A 117 -4.83 -9.79 6.59
C LEU A 117 -5.22 -10.45 7.91
N VAL A 118 -6.43 -10.15 8.42
CA VAL A 118 -6.95 -10.78 9.64
C VAL A 118 -7.21 -12.27 9.43
N GLN A 119 -7.81 -12.66 8.30
CA GLN A 119 -8.01 -14.06 7.94
C GLN A 119 -6.70 -14.83 7.78
N ALA A 120 -5.64 -14.15 7.31
CA ALA A 120 -4.30 -14.70 7.20
C ALA A 120 -3.52 -14.77 8.54
N GLY A 121 -4.16 -14.40 9.66
CA GLY A 121 -3.61 -14.56 11.01
C GLY A 121 -2.93 -13.33 11.60
N ILE A 122 -3.07 -12.14 10.99
CA ILE A 122 -2.60 -10.90 11.60
C ILE A 122 -3.59 -10.43 12.66
N ALA A 123 -3.09 -10.11 13.86
CA ALA A 123 -3.94 -9.64 14.96
C ALA A 123 -4.67 -8.33 14.58
N PRO A 124 -6.02 -8.28 14.71
CA PRO A 124 -6.85 -7.10 14.41
C PRO A 124 -6.34 -5.80 15.06
N GLU A 125 -5.83 -5.90 16.28
CA GLU A 125 -5.32 -4.79 17.09
C GLU A 125 -4.11 -4.06 16.47
N ARG A 126 -3.42 -4.73 15.54
CA ARG A 126 -2.25 -4.19 14.82
C ARG A 126 -2.64 -3.42 13.57
N LEU A 127 -3.88 -3.56 13.13
CA LEU A 127 -4.36 -3.07 11.85
C LEU A 127 -5.46 -2.01 12.06
N LYS A 128 -5.40 -0.97 11.25
CA LYS A 128 -6.49 0.00 11.07
C LYS A 128 -6.76 0.12 9.58
N TYR A 129 -7.98 0.48 9.21
CA TYR A 129 -8.31 0.78 7.83
C TYR A 129 -9.11 2.07 7.75
N GLN A 130 -8.84 2.87 6.72
CA GLN A 130 -9.50 4.15 6.50
C GLN A 130 -9.67 4.39 5.00
N GLY A 131 -10.89 4.76 4.59
CA GLY A 131 -11.16 5.27 3.25
C GLY A 131 -10.95 6.78 3.20
N TYR A 132 -10.20 7.26 2.21
CA TYR A 132 -9.96 8.69 1.96
C TYR A 132 -10.70 9.20 0.70
N GLY A 133 -11.37 8.30 -0.04
CA GLY A 133 -12.07 8.62 -1.29
C GLY A 133 -11.13 9.15 -2.37
N GLU A 134 -11.65 10.09 -3.19
CA GLU A 134 -10.88 10.82 -4.22
C GLU A 134 -9.84 11.79 -3.66
N LYS A 135 -9.80 11.95 -2.34
CA LYS A 135 -9.03 12.99 -1.68
C LYS A 135 -7.55 12.62 -1.60
N THR A 136 -6.88 12.67 -2.75
CA THR A 136 -5.43 12.54 -2.83
C THR A 136 -4.86 13.59 -3.77
N THR A 137 -4.81 14.84 -3.30
CA THR A 137 -3.79 15.79 -3.77
C THR A 137 -2.98 16.26 -2.57
N CYS A 138 -1.80 15.66 -2.42
CA CYS A 138 -0.50 16.22 -2.00
C CYS A 138 -0.35 17.18 -0.79
N CYS A 139 -1.41 17.70 -0.15
CA CYS A 139 -1.31 18.72 0.90
C CYS A 139 -2.00 18.29 2.20
N HIS A 140 -1.45 17.28 2.87
CA HIS A 140 -1.62 17.15 4.33
C HIS A 140 -0.29 17.09 5.09
N GLN A 141 0.82 17.60 4.52
CA GLN A 141 1.93 18.10 5.35
C GLN A 141 1.56 19.42 6.07
N ARG A 142 0.32 19.60 6.55
CA ARG A 142 -0.08 20.84 7.23
C ARG A 142 -1.45 20.79 7.93
N TYR A 143 -1.71 19.79 8.78
CA TYR A 143 -2.83 19.91 9.75
C TYR A 143 -2.60 19.24 11.10
N ARG A 144 -1.37 19.31 11.63
CA ARG A 144 -1.13 19.26 13.08
C ARG A 144 -0.38 20.51 13.55
N ARG A 145 -0.94 21.70 13.29
CA ARG A 145 -0.70 22.85 14.19
C ARG A 145 -1.74 22.82 15.30
N ARG A 146 -1.34 22.18 16.40
CA ARG A 146 -1.70 22.49 17.80
C ARG A 146 -3.18 22.83 18.08
N LYS A 147 -3.98 21.82 18.47
CA LYS A 147 -4.97 22.05 19.54
C LYS A 147 -4.26 21.84 20.88
N GLY A 148 -4.01 22.93 21.60
CA GLY A 148 -3.34 22.90 22.88
C GLY A 148 -2.93 24.29 23.37
N ALA A 149 -3.91 25.13 23.68
CA ALA A 149 -3.74 26.21 24.67
C ALA A 149 -5.08 26.37 25.38
N LYS A 150 -5.16 25.78 26.58
CA LYS A 150 -6.20 26.05 27.56
C LYS A 150 -6.14 27.54 27.93
N SER A 151 -7.29 28.20 28.08
CA SER A 151 -7.39 29.40 28.93
C SER A 151 -6.93 29.06 30.35
N PRO A 152 -6.27 30.00 31.03
CA PRO A 152 -6.84 30.43 32.31
C PRO A 152 -6.74 31.94 32.58
N HIS A 153 -7.79 32.41 33.27
CA HIS A 153 -8.00 33.64 34.05
C HIS A 153 -7.99 34.99 33.35
#